data_AF-A0A447TGB0-F1
#
_entry.id   AF-A0A447TGB0-F1
#
_cell.length_a   1.000
_cell.length_b   1.000
_cell.length_c   1.000
_cell.angle_alpha   90.00
_cell.angle_beta   90.00
_cell.angle_gamma   90.00
#
_symmetry.space_group_name_H-M   'P 1'
#
loop_
_entity.id
_entity.type
_entity.pdbx_description
1 polymer ?
#
loop_
_entity_poly.entity_id
_entity_poly.type
_entity_poly.pdbx_seq_one_letter_code
_entity_poly.pdbx_strand_id
1 'polypeptide(L)'
;MKLIGMLDSPYVRRVAISLQLLGLSFEHQPLSVFSAFDRFREINPVVKAPTLVCDDGTVLMDSTLILQYAESIAPERSLLPSDPRRLLQSLRVTGLALAACEKSVQVVYERKLRPRTRATRPGWSGSAASCWPLTTSWSGCWRPAGRTSTAASSTRPR
;
A
#
# COMPACT_ATOMS: atom_id res chain seq x y z
N MET A 1 -20.28 -4.93 12.37
CA MET A 1 -19.28 -3.87 12.09
C MET A 1 -19.55 -3.19 10.74
N LYS A 2 -19.10 -1.94 10.55
CA LYS A 2 -19.16 -1.22 9.26
C LYS A 2 -17.78 -0.81 8.78
N LEU A 3 -17.43 -1.13 7.53
CA LEU A 3 -16.19 -0.69 6.89
C LEU A 3 -16.46 0.52 5.99
N ILE A 4 -15.88 1.66 6.36
CA ILE A 4 -16.04 2.94 5.66
C ILE A 4 -14.83 3.20 4.77
N GLY A 5 -15.08 3.42 3.48
CA GLY A 5 -14.06 3.79 2.50
C GLY A 5 -14.31 3.19 1.12
N MET A 6 -13.74 3.81 0.09
CA MET A 6 -13.80 3.31 -1.29
C MET A 6 -12.80 2.15 -1.51
N LEU A 7 -13.21 1.11 -2.24
CA LEU A 7 -12.37 -0.08 -2.52
C LEU A 7 -11.25 0.17 -3.55
N ASP A 8 -11.21 1.34 -4.18
CA ASP A 8 -10.08 1.80 -5.00
C ASP A 8 -8.86 2.17 -4.13
N SER A 9 -9.06 2.37 -2.82
CA SER A 9 -7.98 2.47 -1.85
C SER A 9 -7.43 1.08 -1.51
N PRO A 10 -6.11 0.84 -1.68
CA PRO A 10 -5.50 -0.45 -1.33
C PRO A 10 -5.63 -0.76 0.17
N TYR A 11 -5.66 0.27 1.01
CA TYR A 11 -5.80 0.12 2.46
C TYR A 11 -7.23 -0.28 2.88
N VAL A 12 -8.26 0.21 2.18
CA VAL A 12 -9.64 -0.25 2.41
C VAL A 12 -9.82 -1.65 1.88
N ARG A 13 -9.32 -1.91 0.66
CA ARG A 13 -9.47 -3.20 -0.01
C ARG A 13 -8.81 -4.34 0.76
N ARG A 14 -7.62 -4.14 1.33
CA ARG A 14 -6.98 -5.16 2.18
C ARG A 14 -7.81 -5.50 3.42
N VAL A 15 -8.44 -4.50 4.05
CA VAL A 15 -9.33 -4.74 5.20
C VAL A 15 -10.57 -5.52 4.77
N ALA A 16 -11.23 -5.10 3.69
CA ALA A 16 -12.42 -5.78 3.17
C ALA A 16 -12.15 -7.27 2.87
N ILE A 17 -11.05 -7.56 2.16
CA ILE A 17 -10.65 -8.93 1.82
C ILE A 17 -10.35 -9.73 3.10
N SER A 18 -9.56 -9.16 4.02
CA SER A 18 -9.20 -9.85 5.26
C SER A 18 -10.41 -10.16 6.14
N LEU A 19 -11.36 -9.22 6.29
CA LEU A 19 -12.59 -9.47 7.05
C LEU A 19 -13.38 -10.64 6.45
N GLN A 20 -13.49 -10.71 5.11
CA GLN A 20 -14.13 -11.84 4.43
C GLN A 20 -13.39 -13.17 4.68
N LEU A 21 -12.06 -13.19 4.57
CA LEU A 21 -11.26 -14.40 4.79
C LEU A 21 -11.33 -14.89 6.23
N LEU A 22 -11.33 -13.95 7.19
CA LEU A 22 -11.52 -14.21 8.63
C LEU A 22 -12.96 -14.64 8.97
N GLY A 23 -13.91 -14.58 8.02
CA GLY A 23 -15.30 -14.95 8.25
C GLY A 23 -16.08 -13.93 9.07
N LEU A 24 -15.60 -12.69 9.17
CA LEU A 24 -16.24 -11.62 9.92
C LEU A 24 -17.28 -10.92 9.06
N SER A 25 -18.51 -10.83 9.57
CA SER A 25 -19.59 -10.11 8.89
C SER A 25 -19.42 -8.60 9.05
N PHE A 26 -19.51 -7.85 7.95
CA PHE A 26 -19.46 -6.40 7.96
C PHE A 26 -20.32 -5.80 6.84
N GLU A 27 -20.83 -4.60 7.09
CA GLU A 27 -21.44 -3.76 6.05
C GLU A 27 -20.34 -2.91 5.40
N HIS A 28 -20.23 -2.92 4.07
CA HIS A 28 -19.32 -2.03 3.36
C HIS A 28 -20.05 -0.73 2.98
N GLN A 29 -19.54 0.40 3.46
CA GLN A 29 -20.05 1.73 3.14
C GLN A 29 -19.03 2.50 2.28
N PRO A 30 -19.23 2.58 0.95
CA PRO A 30 -18.31 3.27 0.06
C PRO A 30 -18.44 4.80 0.21
N LEU A 31 -17.58 5.38 1.06
CA LEU A 31 -17.44 6.83 1.20
C LEU A 31 -16.04 7.30 0.82
N SER A 32 -15.99 8.35 0.00
CA SER A 32 -14.74 9.00 -0.41
C SER A 32 -14.34 10.08 0.59
N VAL A 33 -13.07 10.08 0.99
CA VAL A 33 -12.48 11.14 1.83
C VAL A 33 -12.34 12.48 1.10
N PHE A 34 -12.55 12.51 -0.22
CA PHE A 34 -12.46 13.72 -1.03
C PHE A 34 -13.83 14.28 -1.38
N SER A 35 -14.69 13.47 -2.02
CA SER A 35 -15.99 13.95 -2.51
C SER A 35 -17.11 13.91 -1.48
N ALA A 36 -16.94 13.15 -0.40
CA ALA A 36 -17.91 13.03 0.69
C ALA A 36 -17.30 13.44 2.04
N PHE A 37 -16.43 14.47 2.02
CA PHE A 37 -15.63 14.90 3.18
C PHE A 37 -16.49 15.14 4.43
N ASP A 38 -17.56 15.94 4.34
CA ASP A 38 -18.39 16.30 5.51
C ASP A 38 -19.06 15.07 6.13
N ARG A 39 -19.67 14.22 5.30
CA ARG A 39 -20.27 12.95 5.75
C ARG A 39 -19.24 11.99 6.34
N PHE A 40 -18.00 11.97 5.82
CA PHE A 40 -16.94 11.15 6.38
C PHE A 40 -16.48 11.71 7.75
N ARG A 41 -16.36 13.04 7.86
CA ARG A 41 -15.96 13.75 9.08
C ARG A 41 -16.92 13.52 10.24
N GLU A 42 -18.22 13.38 9.98
CA GLU A 42 -19.23 13.01 10.98
C GLU A 42 -18.95 11.63 11.60
N ILE A 43 -18.34 10.71 10.85
CA ILE A 43 -18.01 9.36 11.32
C ILE A 43 -16.63 9.32 11.97
N ASN A 44 -15.63 9.90 11.30
CA ASN A 44 -14.26 9.98 11.77
C ASN A 44 -13.73 11.41 11.55
N PRO A 45 -13.57 12.21 12.61
CA PRO A 45 -13.08 13.59 12.51
C PRO A 45 -11.70 13.74 11.87
N VAL A 46 -10.89 12.68 11.87
CA VAL A 46 -9.56 12.65 11.21
C VAL A 46 -9.67 12.45 9.69
N VAL A 47 -10.85 12.02 9.19
CA VAL A 47 -11.15 11.80 7.77
C VAL A 47 -10.12 10.87 7.10
N LYS A 48 -9.94 9.68 7.69
CA LYS A 48 -9.00 8.67 7.20
C LYS A 48 -9.73 7.40 6.77
N ALA A 49 -9.50 6.96 5.53
CA ALA A 49 -9.93 5.66 5.04
C ALA A 49 -8.75 4.64 5.08
N PRO A 50 -8.98 3.37 5.45
CA PRO A 50 -10.23 2.84 5.99
C PRO A 50 -10.54 3.35 7.40
N THR A 51 -11.84 3.42 7.69
CA THR A 51 -12.39 3.53 9.05
C THR A 51 -13.27 2.32 9.30
N LEU A 52 -13.10 1.63 10.43
CA LEU A 52 -13.99 0.58 10.89
C LEU A 52 -14.83 1.13 12.05
N VAL A 53 -16.15 1.00 11.96
CA VAL A 53 -17.07 1.26 13.08
C VAL A 53 -17.47 -0.09 13.67
N CYS A 54 -17.08 -0.33 14.92
CA CYS A 54 -17.41 -1.53 15.68
C CYS A 54 -18.89 -1.51 16.09
N ASP A 55 -19.40 -2.66 16.57
CA ASP A 55 -20.82 -2.80 16.91
C ASP A 55 -21.24 -1.96 18.14
N ASP A 56 -20.28 -1.62 19.01
CA ASP A 56 -20.45 -0.70 20.14
C ASP A 56 -20.31 0.78 19.74
N GLY A 57 -20.09 1.07 18.45
CA GLY A 57 -19.84 2.42 17.94
C GLY A 57 -18.39 2.88 18.04
N THR A 58 -17.47 2.07 18.58
CA THR A 58 -16.05 2.40 18.62
C THR A 58 -15.49 2.56 17.21
N VAL A 59 -14.72 3.62 16.98
CA VAL A 59 -14.16 3.95 15.66
C VAL A 59 -12.67 3.63 15.63
N LEU A 60 -12.27 2.72 14.74
CA LEU A 60 -10.87 2.39 14.46
C LEU A 60 -10.46 2.92 13.09
N MET A 61 -9.22 3.39 13.00
CA MET A 61 -8.59 3.80 11.75
C MET A 61 -7.20 3.19 11.66
N ASP A 62 -6.59 3.28 10.48
CA ASP A 62 -5.39 2.53 10.09
C ASP A 62 -5.66 1.05 9.78
N SER A 63 -5.33 0.65 8.55
CA SER A 63 -5.61 -0.71 8.08
C SER A 63 -4.91 -1.79 8.92
N THR A 64 -3.73 -1.53 9.48
CA THR A 64 -2.99 -2.54 10.25
C THR A 64 -3.61 -2.74 11.62
N LEU A 65 -4.01 -1.65 12.29
CA LEU A 65 -4.68 -1.71 13.61
C LEU A 65 -6.08 -2.34 13.49
N ILE A 66 -6.82 -2.01 12.43
CA ILE A 66 -8.11 -2.65 12.14
C ILE A 66 -7.93 -4.16 11.95
N LEU A 67 -6.90 -4.59 11.21
CA LEU A 67 -6.64 -6.02 11.00
C LEU A 67 -6.15 -6.73 12.26
N GLN A 68 -5.38 -6.05 13.12
CA GLN A 68 -4.98 -6.59 14.41
C GLN A 68 -6.21 -6.84 15.30
N TYR A 69 -7.16 -5.90 15.33
CA TYR A 69 -8.43 -6.10 16.03
C TYR A 69 -9.24 -7.25 15.40
N ALA A 70 -9.35 -7.29 14.07
CA ALA A 70 -10.08 -8.33 13.37
C ALA A 70 -9.53 -9.75 13.67
N GLU A 71 -8.20 -9.92 13.69
CA GLU A 71 -7.55 -11.17 14.11
C GLU A 71 -7.90 -11.55 15.55
N SER A 72 -8.01 -10.57 16.47
CA SER A 72 -8.32 -10.85 17.88
C SER A 72 -9.75 -11.35 18.13
N ILE A 73 -10.68 -11.04 17.22
CA ILE A 73 -12.09 -11.44 17.33
C ILE A 73 -12.48 -12.57 16.36
N ALA A 74 -11.51 -13.08 15.58
CA ALA A 74 -11.72 -14.21 14.67
C ALA A 74 -11.36 -15.52 15.39
N PRO A 75 -12.34 -16.32 15.85
CA PRO A 75 -12.08 -17.42 16.79
C PRO A 75 -11.39 -18.63 16.15
N GLU A 76 -11.61 -18.88 14.86
CA GLU A 76 -11.19 -20.13 14.19
C GLU A 76 -10.24 -19.91 13.01
N ARG A 77 -9.98 -18.65 12.65
CA ARG A 77 -9.24 -18.29 11.45
C ARG A 77 -8.20 -17.23 11.77
N SER A 78 -6.99 -17.44 11.28
CA SER A 78 -5.95 -16.43 11.27
C SER A 78 -5.34 -16.34 9.89
N LEU A 79 -5.03 -15.12 9.44
CA LEU A 79 -4.28 -14.85 8.22
C LEU A 79 -2.77 -14.85 8.48
N LEU A 80 -2.35 -14.95 9.74
CA LEU A 80 -0.96 -14.91 10.16
C LEU A 80 -0.45 -16.33 10.45
N PRO A 81 0.75 -16.70 9.96
CA PRO A 81 1.38 -17.95 10.34
C PRO A 81 1.67 -17.98 11.85
N SER A 82 1.41 -19.13 12.50
CA SER A 82 1.74 -19.34 13.92
C SER A 82 3.24 -19.57 14.16
N ASP A 83 3.96 -20.14 13.19
CA ASP A 83 5.42 -20.30 13.26
C ASP A 83 6.13 -18.93 13.17
N PRO A 84 6.98 -18.55 14.13
CA PRO A 84 7.63 -17.23 14.16
C PRO A 84 8.47 -16.93 12.92
N ARG A 85 9.11 -17.94 12.32
CA ARG A 85 9.96 -17.74 11.13
C ARG A 85 9.11 -17.46 9.89
N ARG A 86 8.01 -18.20 9.70
CA ARG A 86 7.04 -17.94 8.64
C ARG A 86 6.31 -16.62 8.85
N LEU A 87 5.98 -16.26 10.09
CA LEU A 87 5.40 -14.97 10.42
C LEU A 87 6.33 -13.82 10.00
N LEU A 88 7.61 -13.88 10.36
CA LEU A 88 8.60 -12.87 9.97
C LEU A 88 8.68 -12.70 8.43
N GLN A 89 8.66 -13.80 7.68
CA GLN A 89 8.64 -13.76 6.22
C GLN A 89 7.37 -13.09 5.67
N SER A 90 6.19 -13.45 6.22
CA SER A 90 4.92 -12.85 5.85
C SER A 90 4.88 -11.35 6.14
N LEU A 91 5.37 -10.94 7.32
CA LEU A 91 5.44 -9.54 7.72
C LEU A 91 6.40 -8.74 6.83
N ARG A 92 7.54 -9.31 6.42
CA ARG A 92 8.47 -8.68 5.47
C ARG A 92 7.80 -8.39 4.13
N VAL A 93 7.08 -9.36 3.57
CA VAL A 93 6.36 -9.18 2.30
C VAL A 93 5.24 -8.15 2.46
N THR A 94 4.48 -8.22 3.55
CA THR A 94 3.42 -7.25 3.87
C THR A 94 3.98 -5.83 3.99
N GLY A 95 5.11 -5.65 4.67
CA GLY A 95 5.78 -4.35 4.79
C GLY A 95 6.19 -3.75 3.45
N LEU A 96 6.76 -4.57 2.56
CA LEU A 96 7.11 -4.15 1.19
C LEU A 96 5.86 -3.75 0.39
N ALA A 97 4.78 -4.54 0.48
CA ALA A 97 3.52 -4.22 -0.18
C ALA A 97 2.92 -2.90 0.32
N LEU A 98 2.99 -2.63 1.63
CA LEU A 98 2.50 -1.38 2.21
C LEU A 98 3.34 -0.17 1.82
N ALA A 99 4.67 -0.32 1.77
CA ALA A 99 5.55 0.72 1.26
C ALA A 99 5.25 1.05 -0.21
N ALA A 100 5.02 0.04 -1.05
CA ALA A 100 4.61 0.23 -2.44
C ALA A 100 3.24 0.94 -2.56
N CYS A 101 2.27 0.59 -1.71
CA CYS A 101 0.98 1.27 -1.64
C CYS A 101 1.13 2.73 -1.24
N GLU A 102 1.96 3.03 -0.23
CA GLU A 102 2.18 4.39 0.27
C GLU A 102 2.75 5.29 -0.84
N LYS A 103 3.78 4.82 -1.55
CA LYS A 103 4.40 5.58 -2.64
C LYS A 103 3.46 5.73 -3.83
N SER A 104 2.66 4.71 -4.12
CA SER A 104 1.64 4.77 -5.18
C SER A 104 0.58 5.83 -4.86
N VAL A 105 0.10 5.89 -3.60
CA VAL A 105 -0.85 6.92 -3.15
C VAL A 105 -0.23 8.32 -3.21
N GLN A 106 1.02 8.50 -2.77
CA GLN A 106 1.73 9.78 -2.88
C GLN A 106 1.83 10.26 -4.34
N VAL A 107 2.16 9.36 -5.27
CA VAL A 107 2.21 9.68 -6.71
C VAL A 107 0.83 10.05 -7.26
N VAL A 108 -0.22 9.32 -6.87
CA VAL A 108 -1.60 9.63 -7.29
C VAL A 108 -2.03 11.01 -6.76
N TYR A 109 -1.72 11.33 -5.51
CA TYR A 109 -2.08 12.62 -4.91
C TYR A 109 -1.38 13.77 -5.63
N GLU A 110 -0.08 13.63 -5.87
CA GLU A 110 0.70 14.65 -6.58
C GLU A 110 0.20 14.83 -8.02
N ARG A 111 -0.09 13.75 -8.74
CA ARG A 111 -0.46 13.82 -10.16
C ARG A 111 -1.92 14.18 -10.42
N LYS A 112 -2.85 13.73 -9.58
CA LYS A 112 -4.29 13.83 -9.82
C LYS A 112 -5.01 14.86 -8.96
N LEU A 113 -4.54 15.11 -7.74
CA LEU A 113 -5.26 15.92 -6.75
C LEU A 113 -4.63 17.30 -6.53
N ARG A 114 -3.36 17.49 -6.89
CA ARG A 114 -2.69 18.80 -6.75
C ARG A 114 -3.18 19.78 -7.84
N PRO A 115 -3.66 20.99 -7.48
CA PRO A 115 -4.05 22.00 -8.46
C PRO A 115 -2.84 22.41 -9.34
N ARG A 116 -3.03 22.48 -10.66
CA ARG A 116 -1.96 22.81 -11.62
C ARG A 116 -1.29 24.16 -11.36
N THR A 117 -1.97 25.08 -10.70
CA THR A 117 -1.46 26.40 -10.28
C THR A 117 -0.41 26.32 -9.17
N ARG A 118 -0.33 25.21 -8.43
CA ARG A 118 0.65 24.97 -7.36
C ARG A 118 1.59 23.81 -7.68
N ALA A 119 1.59 23.31 -8.91
CA ALA A 119 2.51 22.24 -9.33
C ALA A 119 3.94 22.79 -9.32
N THR A 120 4.76 22.33 -8.39
CA THR A 120 6.21 22.60 -8.41
C THR A 120 6.77 22.00 -9.69
N ARG A 121 7.53 22.79 -10.48
CA ARG A 121 8.33 22.28 -11.60
C ARG A 121 9.11 21.05 -11.15
N PRO A 122 9.40 20.08 -12.05
CA PRO A 122 10.16 18.88 -11.75
C PRO A 122 11.65 19.21 -11.56
N GLY A 123 11.96 20.06 -10.60
CA GLY A 123 13.27 20.51 -10.20
C GLY A 123 13.20 20.80 -8.71
N TRP A 124 13.58 19.80 -7.92
CA TRP A 124 14.13 19.91 -6.57
C TRP A 124 13.56 20.93 -5.58
N SER A 125 13.10 20.40 -4.44
CA SER A 125 13.46 20.99 -3.14
C SER A 125 14.02 19.92 -2.20
N GLY A 126 15.34 19.89 -2.11
CA GLY A 126 16.10 19.71 -0.87
C GLY A 126 16.26 18.34 -0.21
N SER A 127 15.25 17.47 -0.16
CA SER A 127 15.31 16.32 0.76
C SER A 127 15.12 14.94 0.13
N ALA A 128 14.60 14.84 -1.10
CA ALA A 128 14.45 13.56 -1.80
C ALA A 128 15.67 13.17 -2.67
N ALA A 129 16.59 14.11 -2.94
CA ALA A 129 17.78 13.86 -3.75
C ALA A 129 18.80 12.93 -3.07
N SER A 130 18.78 12.82 -1.73
CA SER A 130 19.67 11.93 -0.99
C SER A 130 19.31 10.45 -1.11
N CYS A 131 18.08 10.11 -1.51
CA CYS A 131 17.65 8.72 -1.69
C CYS A 131 17.76 8.21 -3.13
N TRP A 132 18.00 9.07 -4.11
CA TRP A 132 18.14 8.65 -5.52
C TRP A 132 19.29 7.64 -5.77
N PRO A 133 20.43 7.67 -5.04
CA PRO A 133 21.47 6.66 -5.20
C PRO A 133 21.03 5.24 -4.79
N LEU A 134 20.01 5.10 -3.92
CA LEU A 134 19.55 3.78 -3.43
C LEU A 134 18.64 3.06 -4.44
N THR A 135 17.93 3.80 -5.29
CA THR A 135 17.15 3.18 -6.39
C THR A 135 18.03 2.72 -7.54
N THR A 136 19.15 3.41 -7.80
CA THR A 136 20.09 3.03 -8.87
C THR A 136 20.95 1.82 -8.50
N SER A 137 21.20 1.57 -7.21
CA SER A 137 21.92 0.37 -6.76
C SER A 137 21.09 -0.92 -6.95
N TRP A 138 19.76 -0.83 -6.95
CA TRP A 138 18.87 -1.97 -7.18
C TRP A 138 18.78 -2.36 -8.67
N SER A 139 19.00 -1.42 -9.59
CA SER A 139 19.02 -1.71 -11.03
C SER A 139 20.24 -2.53 -11.48
N GLY A 140 21.30 -2.59 -10.67
CA GLY A 140 22.50 -3.40 -10.94
C GLY A 140 22.39 -4.88 -10.54
N CYS A 141 21.37 -5.25 -9.76
CA CYS A 141 21.25 -6.60 -9.19
C CYS A 141 20.48 -7.59 -10.10
N TRP A 142 19.90 -7.11 -11.20
CA TRP A 142 19.20 -7.95 -12.18
C TRP A 142 19.83 -7.82 -13.57
N ARG A 143 20.98 -8.48 -13.75
CA ARG A 143 21.46 -8.88 -15.09
C ARG A 143 21.27 -10.40 -15.21
N PRO A 144 20.51 -10.90 -16.21
CA PRO A 144 20.49 -12.32 -16.49
C PRO A 144 21.90 -12.72 -16.97
N ALA A 145 22.48 -13.74 -16.33
CA ALA A 145 23.75 -14.31 -16.73
C ALA A 145 23.63 -14.93 -18.13
N GLY A 146 24.61 -14.64 -18.99
CA GLY A 146 24.91 -15.48 -20.16
C GLY A 146 24.60 -14.88 -21.54
N ARG A 147 25.56 -14.11 -22.06
CA ARG A 147 26.08 -14.30 -23.43
C ARG A 147 27.36 -13.50 -23.61
N THR A 148 28.50 -14.17 -23.46
CA THR A 148 29.81 -13.66 -23.89
C THR A 148 29.84 -13.68 -25.42
N SER A 149 29.80 -12.49 -26.02
CA SER A 149 30.14 -12.27 -27.43
C SER A 149 31.64 -11.97 -27.48
N THR A 150 32.42 -12.92 -27.96
CA THR A 150 33.80 -12.68 -28.40
C THR A 150 33.76 -12.44 -29.90
N ALA A 151 33.89 -11.18 -30.30
CA ALA A 151 34.15 -10.81 -31.68
C ALA A 151 35.61 -11.15 -32.02
N ALA A 152 35.82 -12.11 -32.91
CA ALA A 152 37.11 -12.35 -33.56
C ALA A 152 37.01 -11.83 -35.00
N SER A 153 37.71 -10.72 -35.22
CA SER A 153 38.03 -10.15 -36.53
C SER A 153 38.94 -11.10 -37.32
N SER A 154 38.54 -11.51 -38.52
CA SER A 154 39.50 -11.98 -39.52
C SER A 154 39.13 -11.49 -40.93
N THR A 155 40.18 -10.95 -41.53
CA THR A 155 40.36 -10.36 -42.84
C THR A 155 40.00 -11.31 -43.99
N ARG A 156 39.28 -10.79 -44.99
CA ARG A 156 39.22 -11.39 -46.34
C ARG A 156 40.54 -11.18 -47.08
N PRO A 157 40.92 -12.13 -47.94
CA PRO A 157 41.39 -11.78 -49.27
C PRO A 157 40.58 -12.50 -50.38
N ARG A 158 40.86 -12.04 -51.60
CA ARG A 158 40.13 -12.16 -52.87
C ARG A 158 39.74 -13.56 -53.31
#